data_AF-A0A6I5C7J2-F1
#
_entry.id   AF-A0A6I5C7J2-F1
#
_cell.length_a   1.000
_cell.length_b   1.000
_cell.length_c   1.000
_cell.angle_alpha   90.00
_cell.angle_beta   90.00
_cell.angle_gamma   90.00
#
_symmetry.space_group_name_H-M   'P 1'
#
loop_
_entity.id
_entity.type
_entity.pdbx_description
1 polymer ?
#
loop_
_entity_poly.entity_id
_entity_poly.type
_entity_poly.pdbx_seq_one_letter_code
_entity_poly.pdbx_strand_id
1 'polypeptide(L)'
;AAEEWLRVRRPALLAAARLAVADGELDTLARRLMAQLVRAMVAHLGTQAAAGDLYGIHRLVLDVAERQGLPREQAAALLNLADLDARTGRTAKALTRYRAALDAGRVANDPYATGRAMESVGAAHQELGDHDRAADWFGRALAQ
;
A
#
# COMPACT_ATOMS: atom_id res chain seq x y z
N ALA A 1 -8.47 -26.29 -5.42
CA ALA A 1 -7.03 -26.68 -5.41
C ALA A 1 -6.12 -25.50 -5.08
N ALA A 2 -6.12 -24.40 -5.85
CA ALA A 2 -5.22 -23.26 -5.64
C ALA A 2 -5.46 -22.51 -4.31
N GLU A 3 -6.71 -22.23 -3.94
CA GLU A 3 -7.02 -21.56 -2.66
C GLU A 3 -6.59 -22.41 -1.45
N GLU A 4 -6.86 -23.71 -1.47
CA GLU A 4 -6.45 -24.63 -0.40
C GLU A 4 -4.92 -24.71 -0.30
N TRP A 5 -4.22 -24.81 -1.43
CA TRP A 5 -2.76 -24.74 -1.44
C TRP A 5 -2.24 -23.45 -0.83
N LEU A 6 -2.85 -22.30 -1.17
CA LEU A 6 -2.48 -21.01 -0.60
C LEU A 6 -2.73 -20.99 0.90
N ARG A 7 -3.88 -21.49 1.37
CA ARG A 7 -4.23 -21.56 2.78
C ARG A 7 -3.20 -22.36 3.59
N VAL A 8 -2.78 -23.52 3.06
CA VAL A 8 -1.77 -24.39 3.68
C VAL A 8 -0.37 -23.76 3.66
N ARG A 9 0.02 -23.12 2.55
CA ARG A 9 1.38 -22.56 2.38
C ARG A 9 1.56 -21.14 2.91
N ARG A 10 0.47 -20.42 3.15
CA ARG A 10 0.47 -19.00 3.57
C ARG A 10 1.40 -18.72 4.75
N PRO A 11 1.39 -19.47 5.87
CA PRO A 11 2.29 -19.19 7.00
C PRO A 11 3.77 -19.23 6.60
N ALA A 12 4.16 -20.22 5.79
CA ALA A 12 5.53 -20.38 5.31
C ALA A 12 5.93 -19.27 4.31
N LEU A 13 5.02 -18.90 3.40
CA LEU A 13 5.27 -17.81 2.44
C LEU A 13 5.43 -16.46 3.14
N LEU A 14 4.63 -16.19 4.17
CA LEU A 14 4.76 -14.97 4.98
C LEU A 14 6.06 -14.98 5.81
N ALA A 15 6.46 -16.13 6.35
CA ALA A 15 7.74 -16.27 7.05
C ALA A 15 8.92 -16.02 6.11
N ALA A 16 8.87 -16.56 4.88
CA ALA A 16 9.89 -16.33 3.86
C ALA A 16 9.97 -14.85 3.48
N ALA A 17 8.83 -14.16 3.33
CA ALA A 17 8.82 -12.72 3.06
C ALA A 17 9.49 -11.90 4.19
N ARG A 18 9.24 -12.25 5.46
CA ARG A 18 9.90 -11.60 6.61
C ARG A 18 11.41 -11.86 6.62
N LEU A 19 11.82 -13.11 6.38
CA LEU A 19 13.22 -13.48 6.37
C LEU A 19 13.99 -12.77 5.26
N ALA A 20 13.40 -12.68 4.06
CA ALA A 20 14.02 -12.06 2.90
C ALA A 20 14.35 -10.56 3.10
N VAL A 21 13.69 -9.89 4.05
CA VAL A 21 13.91 -8.45 4.33
C VAL A 21 14.46 -8.17 5.73
N ALA A 22 14.79 -9.23 6.49
CA ALA A 22 15.24 -9.11 7.87
C ALA A 22 16.48 -8.21 7.98
N ASP A 23 17.43 -8.42 7.07
CA ASP A 23 18.70 -7.69 7.00
C ASP A 23 18.54 -6.27 6.42
N GLY A 24 17.30 -5.88 6.07
CA GLY A 24 16.99 -4.54 5.59
C GLY A 24 17.08 -4.37 4.07
N GLU A 25 17.20 -5.47 3.32
CA GLU A 25 17.22 -5.43 1.86
C GLU A 25 15.83 -5.67 1.26
N LEU A 26 15.54 -5.01 0.14
CA LEU A 26 14.36 -5.26 -0.67
C LEU A 26 14.79 -5.59 -2.10
N ASP A 27 15.47 -6.71 -2.26
CA ASP A 27 15.94 -7.17 -3.55
C ASP A 27 14.78 -7.50 -4.52
N THR A 28 15.14 -7.85 -5.76
CA THR A 28 14.14 -8.11 -6.79
C THR A 28 13.31 -9.37 -6.51
N LEU A 29 13.89 -10.39 -5.85
CA LEU A 29 13.20 -11.63 -5.56
C LEU A 29 12.19 -11.46 -4.42
N ALA A 30 12.58 -10.80 -3.33
CA ALA A 30 11.73 -10.45 -2.20
C ALA A 30 10.54 -9.60 -2.66
N ARG A 31 10.79 -8.58 -3.48
CA ARG A 31 9.74 -7.72 -4.03
C ARG A 31 8.75 -8.50 -4.90
N ARG A 32 9.25 -9.39 -5.77
CA ARG A 32 8.41 -10.25 -6.62
C ARG A 32 7.59 -11.24 -5.79
N LEU A 33 8.21 -11.88 -4.79
CA LEU A 33 7.52 -12.79 -3.89
C LEU A 33 6.36 -12.08 -3.18
N MET A 34 6.63 -10.96 -2.53
CA MET A 34 5.62 -10.17 -1.81
C MET A 34 4.50 -9.70 -2.74
N ALA A 35 4.83 -9.19 -3.93
CA ALA A 35 3.84 -8.73 -4.90
C ALA A 35 2.92 -9.86 -5.40
N GLN A 36 3.48 -11.05 -5.68
CA GLN A 36 2.68 -12.20 -6.12
C GLN A 36 1.86 -12.77 -4.96
N LEU A 37 2.39 -12.80 -3.74
CA LEU A 37 1.65 -13.24 -2.57
C LEU A 37 0.45 -12.34 -2.29
N VAL A 38 0.63 -11.02 -2.36
CA VAL A 38 -0.48 -10.04 -2.27
C VAL A 38 -1.55 -10.32 -3.33
N ARG A 39 -1.16 -10.48 -4.60
CA ARG A 39 -2.11 -10.78 -5.69
C ARG A 39 -2.86 -12.09 -5.44
N ALA A 40 -2.17 -13.15 -5.06
CA ALA A 40 -2.77 -14.45 -4.80
C ALA A 40 -3.77 -14.40 -3.63
N MET A 41 -3.42 -13.71 -2.54
CA MET A 41 -4.32 -13.56 -1.39
C MET A 41 -5.56 -12.73 -1.74
N VAL A 42 -5.41 -11.64 -2.48
CA VAL A 42 -6.57 -10.84 -2.93
C VAL A 42 -7.47 -11.66 -3.86
N ALA A 43 -6.90 -12.40 -4.81
CA ALA A 43 -7.66 -13.17 -5.79
C ALA A 43 -8.39 -14.38 -5.18
N HIS A 44 -7.81 -15.05 -4.19
CA HIS A 44 -8.35 -16.30 -3.65
C HIS A 44 -9.05 -16.17 -2.30
N LEU A 45 -8.69 -15.17 -1.48
CA LEU A 45 -9.28 -14.97 -0.15
C LEU A 45 -10.14 -13.71 -0.08
N GLY A 46 -9.90 -12.76 -0.99
CA GLY A 46 -10.50 -11.42 -0.92
C GLY A 46 -9.77 -10.50 0.06
N THR A 47 -9.90 -9.19 -0.17
CA THR A 47 -9.14 -8.18 0.57
C THR A 47 -9.51 -8.11 2.05
N GLN A 48 -10.78 -8.29 2.41
CA GLN A 48 -11.21 -8.29 3.81
C GLN A 48 -10.60 -9.46 4.58
N ALA A 49 -10.75 -10.68 4.07
CA ALA A 49 -10.26 -11.88 4.76
C ALA A 49 -8.72 -11.92 4.85
N ALA A 50 -8.03 -11.37 3.84
CA ALA A 50 -6.56 -11.30 3.82
C ALA A 50 -5.99 -10.02 4.46
N ALA A 51 -6.80 -9.12 5.01
CA ALA A 51 -6.36 -7.78 5.40
C ALA A 51 -5.13 -7.82 6.34
N GLY A 52 -5.14 -8.68 7.37
CA GLY A 52 -4.02 -8.81 8.31
C GLY A 52 -2.69 -9.17 7.62
N ASP A 53 -2.74 -10.10 6.68
CA ASP A 53 -1.56 -10.55 5.91
C ASP A 53 -1.08 -9.43 4.97
N LEU A 54 -2.01 -8.73 4.32
CA LEU A 54 -1.71 -7.59 3.44
C LEU A 54 -1.06 -6.43 4.21
N TYR A 55 -1.57 -6.09 5.40
CA TYR A 55 -0.93 -5.12 6.28
C TYR A 55 0.49 -5.54 6.65
N GLY A 56 0.68 -6.82 6.97
CA GLY A 56 2.00 -7.37 7.28
C GLY A 56 2.98 -7.15 6.14
N ILE A 57 2.61 -7.52 4.91
CA ILE A 57 3.49 -7.41 3.75
C ILE A 57 3.82 -5.94 3.43
N HIS A 58 2.82 -5.05 3.39
CA HIS A 58 3.09 -3.66 3.05
C HIS A 58 3.88 -2.93 4.13
N ARG A 59 3.75 -3.32 5.41
CA ARG A 59 4.64 -2.83 6.48
C ARG A 59 6.08 -3.28 6.30
N LEU A 60 6.32 -4.53 5.93
CA LEU A 60 7.68 -5.00 5.63
C LEU A 60 8.33 -4.15 4.52
N VAL A 61 7.58 -3.84 3.45
CA VAL A 61 8.07 -2.98 2.38
C VAL A 61 8.33 -1.56 2.88
N LEU A 62 7.42 -1.01 3.68
CA LEU A 62 7.58 0.33 4.27
C LEU A 62 8.81 0.41 5.17
N ASP A 63 8.99 -0.54 6.09
CA ASP A 63 10.10 -0.59 7.04
C ASP A 63 11.45 -0.67 6.31
N VAL A 64 11.54 -1.41 5.21
CA VAL A 64 12.77 -1.44 4.40
C VAL A 64 12.97 -0.11 3.66
N ALA A 65 11.90 0.42 3.04
CA ALA A 65 11.99 1.67 2.30
C ALA A 65 12.45 2.83 3.19
N GLU A 66 11.96 2.90 4.43
CA GLU A 66 12.38 3.91 5.41
C GLU A 66 13.84 3.71 5.84
N ARG A 67 14.25 2.47 6.18
CA ARG A 67 15.64 2.18 6.58
C ARG A 67 16.66 2.51 5.48
N GLN A 68 16.27 2.32 4.22
CA GLN A 68 17.15 2.50 3.05
C GLN A 68 17.00 3.88 2.40
N GLY A 69 16.12 4.75 2.90
CA GLY A 69 15.88 6.05 2.30
C GLY A 69 15.36 5.96 0.85
N LEU A 70 14.41 5.06 0.61
CA LEU A 70 13.80 4.79 -0.70
C LEU A 70 12.42 5.46 -0.81
N PRO A 71 12.34 6.76 -1.15
CA PRO A 71 11.08 7.51 -1.06
C PRO A 71 10.01 7.03 -2.05
N ARG A 72 10.41 6.47 -3.20
CA ARG A 72 9.47 5.92 -4.19
C ARG A 72 8.78 4.67 -3.65
N GLU A 73 9.53 3.74 -3.09
CA GLU A 73 9.03 2.53 -2.45
C GLU A 73 8.20 2.87 -1.21
N GLN A 74 8.62 3.86 -0.42
CA GLN A 74 7.88 4.37 0.72
C GLN A 74 6.50 4.89 0.30
N ALA A 75 6.43 5.73 -0.75
CA ALA A 75 5.18 6.22 -1.29
C ALA A 75 4.26 5.08 -1.74
N ALA A 76 4.80 4.11 -2.49
CA ALA A 76 4.03 2.95 -2.95
C ALA A 76 3.50 2.09 -1.79
N ALA A 77 4.30 1.84 -0.76
CA ALA A 77 3.87 1.07 0.41
C ALA A 77 2.77 1.81 1.19
N LEU A 78 2.92 3.13 1.38
CA LEU A 78 1.93 3.97 2.04
C LEU A 78 0.60 4.03 1.27
N LEU A 79 0.64 4.15 -0.06
CA LEU A 79 -0.56 4.07 -0.91
C LEU A 79 -1.29 2.74 -0.72
N ASN A 80 -0.58 1.61 -0.75
CA ASN A 80 -1.20 0.30 -0.58
C ASN A 80 -1.80 0.11 0.83
N LEU A 81 -1.13 0.60 1.87
CA LEU A 81 -1.65 0.57 3.24
C LEU A 81 -2.89 1.46 3.41
N ALA A 82 -2.91 2.60 2.73
CA ALA A 82 -4.03 3.52 2.72
C ALA A 82 -5.24 2.94 1.96
N ASP A 83 -5.02 2.35 0.78
CA ASP A 83 -6.05 1.65 0.01
C ASP A 83 -6.68 0.52 0.83
N LEU A 84 -5.85 -0.19 1.60
CA LEU A 84 -6.35 -1.24 2.50
C LEU A 84 -7.15 -0.66 3.68
N ASP A 85 -6.74 0.48 4.24
CA ASP A 85 -7.53 1.16 5.27
C ASP A 85 -8.89 1.60 4.72
N ALA A 86 -8.93 2.28 3.56
CA ALA A 86 -10.15 2.75 2.94
C ALA A 86 -11.12 1.58 2.69
N ARG A 87 -10.62 0.51 2.04
CA ARG A 87 -11.43 -0.68 1.74
C ARG A 87 -11.92 -1.40 2.99
N THR A 88 -11.24 -1.25 4.13
CA THR A 88 -11.64 -1.85 5.42
C THR A 88 -12.37 -0.86 6.35
N GLY A 89 -12.90 0.24 5.81
CA GLY A 89 -13.73 1.22 6.54
C GLY A 89 -12.95 2.14 7.47
N ARG A 90 -11.62 2.20 7.34
CA ARG A 90 -10.74 3.07 8.14
C ARG A 90 -10.33 4.32 7.37
N THR A 91 -11.28 4.98 6.72
CA THR A 91 -11.05 6.11 5.81
C THR A 91 -10.23 7.25 6.44
N ALA A 92 -10.40 7.56 7.73
CA ALA A 92 -9.57 8.55 8.42
C ALA A 92 -8.07 8.16 8.53
N LYS A 93 -7.78 6.87 8.73
CA LYS A 93 -6.40 6.36 8.71
C LYS A 93 -5.85 6.33 7.29
N ALA A 94 -6.69 6.00 6.31
CA ALA A 94 -6.35 6.07 4.90
C ALA A 94 -5.90 7.48 4.51
N LEU A 95 -6.67 8.52 4.86
CA LEU A 95 -6.30 9.93 4.62
C LEU A 95 -4.92 10.29 5.18
N THR A 96 -4.61 9.84 6.40
CA THR A 96 -3.30 10.08 7.02
C THR A 96 -2.19 9.46 6.19
N ARG A 97 -2.38 8.21 5.75
CA ARG A 97 -1.39 7.48 4.94
C ARG A 97 -1.28 7.99 3.50
N TYR A 98 -2.38 8.40 2.87
CA TYR A 98 -2.33 9.04 1.55
C TYR A 98 -1.54 10.35 1.58
N ARG A 99 -1.67 11.16 2.64
CA ARG A 99 -0.86 12.37 2.82
C ARG A 99 0.62 12.05 3.01
N ALA A 100 0.95 11.05 3.83
CA ALA A 100 2.33 10.60 3.97
C ALA A 100 2.89 10.07 2.63
N ALA A 101 2.07 9.37 1.83
CA ALA A 101 2.46 8.90 0.50
C ALA A 101 2.70 10.05 -0.48
N LEU A 102 1.89 11.09 -0.42
CA LEU A 102 2.07 12.32 -1.19
C LEU A 102 3.41 12.98 -0.87
N ASP A 103 3.75 13.11 0.41
CA ASP A 103 5.01 13.72 0.82
C ASP A 103 6.22 12.86 0.40
N ALA A 104 6.14 11.54 0.55
CA ALA A 104 7.17 10.63 0.03
C ALA A 104 7.29 10.70 -1.51
N GLY A 105 6.17 10.81 -2.23
CA GLY A 105 6.14 10.97 -3.69
C GLY A 105 6.80 12.28 -4.15
N ARG A 106 6.62 13.37 -3.40
CA ARG A 106 7.32 14.65 -3.64
C ARG A 106 8.82 14.53 -3.40
N VAL A 107 9.24 13.91 -2.29
CA VAL A 107 10.67 13.65 -2.02
C VAL A 107 11.30 12.79 -3.11
N ALA A 108 10.56 11.82 -3.64
CA ALA A 108 10.99 10.97 -4.74
C ALA A 108 11.03 11.68 -6.10
N ASN A 109 10.51 12.91 -6.20
CA ASN A 109 10.20 13.56 -7.48
C ASN A 109 9.44 12.62 -8.43
N ASP A 110 8.42 11.92 -7.89
CA ASP A 110 7.59 10.97 -8.63
C ASP A 110 6.20 11.58 -8.87
N PRO A 111 5.96 12.18 -10.07
CA PRO A 111 4.67 12.78 -10.40
C PRO A 111 3.53 11.76 -10.38
N TYR A 112 3.83 10.51 -10.72
CA TYR A 112 2.82 9.44 -10.71
C TYR A 112 2.37 9.14 -9.29
N ALA A 113 3.30 8.90 -8.35
CA ALA A 113 2.95 8.64 -6.95
C ALA A 113 2.26 9.85 -6.32
N THR A 114 2.72 11.07 -6.64
CA THR A 114 2.13 12.33 -6.19
C THR A 114 0.69 12.48 -6.65
N GLY A 115 0.42 12.33 -7.96
CA GLY A 115 -0.93 12.43 -8.53
C GLY A 115 -1.87 11.36 -7.97
N ARG A 116 -1.42 10.10 -7.91
CA ARG A 116 -2.19 8.99 -7.32
C ARG A 116 -2.54 9.25 -5.85
N ALA A 117 -1.63 9.81 -5.07
CA ALA A 117 -1.89 10.15 -3.68
C ALA A 117 -2.92 11.28 -3.56
N MET A 118 -2.81 12.34 -4.37
CA MET A 118 -3.80 13.43 -4.40
C MET A 118 -5.20 12.94 -4.77
N GLU A 119 -5.31 12.16 -5.84
CA GLU A 119 -6.56 11.52 -6.26
C GLU A 119 -7.18 10.71 -5.11
N SER A 120 -6.35 9.91 -4.42
CA SER A 120 -6.81 9.05 -3.33
C SER A 120 -7.25 9.85 -2.10
N VAL A 121 -6.61 10.99 -1.80
CA VAL A 121 -7.09 11.92 -0.77
C VAL A 121 -8.45 12.50 -1.15
N GLY A 122 -8.63 12.90 -2.42
CA GLY A 122 -9.92 13.39 -2.92
C GLY A 122 -11.03 12.35 -2.80
N ALA A 123 -10.76 11.11 -3.22
CA ALA A 123 -11.69 9.99 -3.10
C ALA A 123 -12.07 9.69 -1.64
N ALA A 124 -11.10 9.73 -0.72
CA ALA A 124 -11.38 9.51 0.70
C ALA A 124 -12.21 10.63 1.33
N HIS A 125 -12.01 11.90 0.93
CA HIS A 125 -12.90 13.00 1.34
C HIS A 125 -14.32 12.84 0.76
N GLN A 126 -14.44 12.37 -0.49
CA GLN A 126 -15.73 12.07 -1.11
C GLN A 126 -16.49 10.97 -0.35
N GLU A 127 -15.81 9.90 0.05
CA GLU A 127 -16.40 8.82 0.86
C GLU A 127 -16.92 9.33 2.21
N LEU A 128 -16.27 10.34 2.80
CA LEU A 128 -16.69 10.99 4.04
C LEU A 128 -17.77 12.06 3.85
N GLY A 129 -18.21 12.34 2.61
CA GLY A 129 -19.18 13.39 2.30
C GLY A 129 -18.61 14.82 2.32
N ASP A 130 -17.29 14.98 2.44
CA ASP A 130 -16.60 16.28 2.40
C ASP A 130 -16.32 16.67 0.94
N HIS A 131 -17.40 16.98 0.21
CA HIS A 131 -17.35 17.22 -1.24
C HIS A 131 -16.51 18.43 -1.64
N ASP A 132 -16.47 19.47 -0.80
CA ASP A 132 -15.66 20.66 -1.06
C ASP A 132 -14.17 20.32 -1.06
N ARG A 133 -13.70 19.57 -0.05
CA ARG A 133 -12.29 19.14 -0.03
C ARG A 133 -11.99 18.10 -1.10
N ALA A 134 -12.93 17.21 -1.41
CA ALA A 134 -12.75 16.25 -2.49
C ALA A 134 -12.47 16.98 -3.82
N ALA A 135 -13.27 17.99 -4.15
CA ALA A 135 -13.12 18.79 -5.36
C ALA A 135 -11.76 19.53 -5.41
N ASP A 136 -11.33 20.15 -4.30
CA ASP A 136 -10.00 20.78 -4.19
C ASP A 136 -8.88 19.78 -4.49
N TRP A 137 -8.91 18.60 -3.89
CA TRP A 137 -7.88 17.57 -4.10
C TRP A 137 -7.88 16.99 -5.51
N PHE A 138 -9.05 16.74 -6.10
CA PHE A 138 -9.12 16.32 -7.50
C PHE A 138 -8.61 17.42 -8.45
N GLY A 139 -8.92 18.68 -8.19
CA GLY A 139 -8.40 19.81 -8.96
C GLY A 139 -6.87 19.88 -8.92
N ARG A 140 -6.26 19.67 -7.74
CA ARG A 140 -4.79 19.60 -7.59
C ARG A 140 -4.19 18.41 -8.35
N ALA A 141 -4.86 17.26 -8.34
CA ALA A 141 -4.40 16.07 -9.07
C ALA A 141 -4.40 16.27 -10.59
N LEU A 142 -5.39 17.01 -11.12
CA LEU A 142 -5.51 17.32 -12.55
C LEU A 142 -4.52 18.40 -13.03
N ALA A 143 -4.01 19.24 -12.12
CA ALA A 143 -3.09 20.32 -12.44
C ALA A 143 -1.61 19.90 -12.47
N GLN A 144 -1.32 18.62 -12.17
CA GLN A 144 0.02 18.03 -12.14
C GLN A 144 0.52 17.57 -13.51
#